data_AF-G0MSX7-F1
#
_entry.id   AF-G0MSX7-F1
#
_cell.length_a   1.000
_cell.length_b   1.000
_cell.length_c   1.000
_cell.angle_alpha   90.00
_cell.angle_beta   90.00
_cell.angle_gamma   90.00
#
_symmetry.space_group_name_H-M   'P 1'
#
loop_
_entity.id
_entity.type
_entity.pdbx_description
1 polymer ?
#
loop_
_entity_poly.entity_id
_entity_poly.type
_entity_poly.pdbx_seq_one_letter_code
_entity_poly.pdbx_strand_id
1 'polypeptide(L)'
;MRSVIVLFGFLAVELCLGCLPTQTVVTTTTTVAPYPCSVCPMIYGSGCLGGATDVCATVAQVGLMYTLGVIPGYSFGDANTCSTIFSCPLGTTSQVKLPITGTIVPGPSLVIAWCQETGANAGTWYYGIPPAVTPVEIVATQCQGIVSG
;
A
#
# COMPACT_ATOMS: atom_id res chain seq x y z
N MET A 1 -16.50 -51.73 -61.83
CA MET A 1 -17.65 -50.97 -61.28
C MET A 1 -17.36 -50.66 -59.83
N ARG A 2 -17.52 -49.38 -59.44
CA ARG A 2 -17.73 -48.82 -58.08
C ARG A 2 -17.13 -49.57 -56.86
N SER A 3 -16.23 -48.93 -56.13
CA SER A 3 -16.58 -48.21 -54.89
C SER A 3 -15.35 -47.68 -54.15
N VAL A 4 -15.42 -46.37 -53.87
CA VAL A 4 -14.68 -45.56 -52.89
C VAL A 4 -14.58 -46.27 -51.54
N ILE A 5 -13.44 -46.16 -50.84
CA ILE A 5 -13.35 -45.84 -49.40
C ILE A 5 -11.99 -45.16 -49.17
N VAL A 6 -12.08 -43.87 -48.84
CA VAL A 6 -11.01 -43.03 -48.31
C VAL A 6 -10.96 -43.28 -46.81
N LEU A 7 -9.80 -43.69 -46.29
CA LEU A 7 -9.56 -43.72 -44.85
C LEU A 7 -8.31 -42.89 -44.54
N PHE A 8 -8.62 -41.66 -44.11
CA PHE A 8 -7.72 -40.73 -43.44
C PHE A 8 -7.11 -41.39 -42.19
N GLY A 9 -5.80 -41.26 -42.04
CA GLY A 9 -5.08 -41.67 -40.85
C GLY A 9 -3.74 -40.97 -40.78
N PHE A 10 -3.78 -39.65 -40.55
CA PHE A 10 -2.63 -38.84 -40.16
C PHE A 10 -1.98 -39.47 -38.91
N LEU A 11 -0.80 -40.07 -39.06
CA LEU A 11 0.05 -40.39 -37.92
C LEU A 11 1.29 -39.49 -37.98
N ALA A 12 1.35 -38.62 -36.99
CA ALA A 12 2.23 -37.46 -36.91
C ALA A 12 3.71 -37.87 -36.77
N VAL A 13 4.53 -37.14 -37.52
CA VAL A 13 5.99 -37.13 -37.47
C VAL A 13 6.45 -36.66 -36.09
N GLU A 14 7.20 -37.52 -35.40
CA GLU A 14 7.82 -37.22 -34.11
C GLU A 14 9.08 -36.35 -34.33
N LEU A 15 8.87 -35.02 -34.30
CA LEU A 15 9.93 -34.02 -34.33
C LEU A 15 10.52 -33.83 -32.92
N CYS A 16 11.65 -34.46 -32.64
CA CYS A 16 12.49 -34.12 -31.50
C CYS A 16 13.14 -32.74 -31.74
N LEU A 17 12.52 -31.68 -31.21
CA LEU A 17 13.08 -30.33 -31.18
C LEU A 17 13.44 -29.93 -29.73
N GLY A 18 14.75 -29.84 -29.48
CA GLY A 18 15.37 -28.81 -28.63
C GLY A 18 15.08 -28.85 -27.14
N CYS A 19 16.05 -29.34 -26.36
CA CYS A 19 16.12 -29.08 -24.93
C CYS A 19 16.51 -27.60 -24.71
N LEU A 20 15.53 -26.69 -24.66
CA LEU A 20 15.77 -25.33 -24.15
C LEU A 20 15.93 -25.40 -22.62
N PRO A 21 16.92 -24.72 -22.02
CA PRO A 21 17.01 -24.63 -20.57
C PRO A 21 15.76 -23.90 -20.05
N THR A 22 14.99 -24.59 -19.23
CA THR A 22 13.92 -23.98 -18.44
C THR A 22 14.58 -22.98 -17.50
N GLN A 23 14.54 -21.70 -17.84
CA GLN A 23 14.85 -20.64 -16.89
C GLN A 23 13.75 -20.68 -15.82
N THR A 24 14.05 -21.21 -14.65
CA THR A 24 13.24 -20.99 -13.45
C THR A 24 13.26 -19.49 -13.18
N VAL A 25 12.23 -18.79 -13.66
CA VAL A 25 11.91 -17.45 -13.22
C VAL A 25 11.55 -17.58 -11.75
N VAL A 26 12.51 -17.26 -10.88
CA VAL A 26 12.22 -17.02 -9.47
C VAL A 26 11.37 -15.75 -9.45
N THR A 27 10.05 -15.95 -9.52
CA THR A 27 9.10 -14.90 -9.21
C THR A 27 9.30 -14.55 -7.75
N THR A 28 10.03 -13.48 -7.48
CA THR A 28 10.08 -12.86 -6.16
C THR A 28 8.69 -12.27 -5.91
N THR A 29 7.76 -13.09 -5.44
CA THR A 29 6.50 -12.62 -4.86
C THR A 29 6.87 -11.90 -3.56
N THR A 30 7.08 -10.59 -3.65
CA THR A 30 7.01 -9.72 -2.48
C THR A 30 5.57 -9.81 -1.98
N THR A 31 5.31 -10.70 -1.01
CA THR A 31 4.04 -10.74 -0.27
C THR A 31 3.93 -9.43 0.49
N VAL A 32 3.35 -8.42 -0.15
CA VAL A 32 2.81 -7.24 0.52
C VAL A 32 1.85 -7.79 1.57
N ALA A 33 2.10 -7.51 2.84
CA ALA A 33 1.22 -7.97 3.91
C ALA A 33 -0.23 -7.57 3.55
N PRO A 34 -1.21 -8.48 3.64
CA PRO A 34 -2.59 -8.17 3.31
C PRO A 34 -3.06 -6.97 4.12
N TYR A 35 -3.71 -6.02 3.45
CA TYR A 35 -4.33 -4.88 4.13
C TYR A 35 -5.42 -5.41 5.09
N PRO A 36 -5.29 -5.22 6.42
CA PRO A 36 -6.14 -5.90 7.39
C PRO A 36 -7.46 -5.16 7.66
N CYS A 37 -7.63 -3.99 7.06
CA CYS A 37 -8.72 -3.06 7.32
C CYS A 37 -9.76 -3.14 6.20
N SER A 38 -11.04 -2.94 6.51
CA SER A 38 -12.15 -3.20 5.57
C SER A 38 -12.86 -1.93 5.12
N VAL A 39 -13.13 -1.02 6.07
CA VAL A 39 -13.82 0.26 5.84
C VAL A 39 -12.81 1.38 5.64
N CYS A 40 -11.72 1.34 6.40
CA CYS A 40 -10.65 2.32 6.25
C CYS A 40 -9.95 2.12 4.89
N PRO A 41 -9.74 3.17 4.10
CA PRO A 41 -8.91 3.08 2.90
C PRO A 41 -7.43 3.16 3.27
N MET A 42 -6.53 2.75 2.37
CA MET A 42 -5.10 3.04 2.54
C MET A 42 -4.87 4.55 2.55
N ILE A 43 -4.19 5.05 3.58
CA ILE A 43 -3.96 6.49 3.78
C ILE A 43 -2.62 6.97 3.19
N TYR A 44 -1.68 6.04 2.96
CA TYR A 44 -0.40 6.39 2.36
C TYR A 44 -0.55 6.63 0.86
N GLY A 45 -0.23 7.84 0.40
CA GLY A 45 -0.39 8.23 -1.00
C GLY A 45 0.50 7.40 -1.94
N SER A 46 -0.07 6.91 -3.05
CA SER A 46 0.69 6.24 -4.11
C SER A 46 1.40 7.23 -5.05
N GLY A 47 1.02 8.51 -5.00
CA GLY A 47 1.65 9.61 -5.74
C GLY A 47 1.99 10.74 -4.79
N CYS A 48 3.17 11.33 -5.00
CA CYS A 48 3.67 12.47 -4.25
C CYS A 48 2.61 13.56 -4.04
N LEU A 49 2.27 13.85 -2.78
CA LEU A 49 1.24 14.84 -2.46
C LEU A 49 1.56 16.22 -3.06
N GLY A 50 2.83 16.64 -3.07
CA GLY A 50 3.28 17.94 -3.59
C GLY A 50 3.56 18.00 -5.10
N GLY A 51 3.44 16.90 -5.86
CA GLY A 51 3.54 16.88 -7.32
C GLY A 51 4.53 15.86 -7.89
N ALA A 52 4.50 15.68 -9.22
CA ALA A 52 5.27 14.64 -9.92
C ALA A 52 6.80 14.81 -9.89
N THR A 53 7.28 16.01 -9.52
CA THR A 53 8.71 16.32 -9.41
C THR A 53 9.28 16.07 -8.02
N ASP A 54 8.42 15.82 -7.03
CA ASP A 54 8.88 15.60 -5.66
C ASP A 54 9.45 14.19 -5.51
N VAL A 55 10.48 14.07 -4.67
CA VAL A 55 11.00 12.77 -4.24
C VAL A 55 10.14 12.29 -3.08
N CYS A 56 9.41 11.19 -3.24
CA CYS A 56 8.64 10.60 -2.15
C CYS A 56 9.11 9.20 -1.81
N ALA A 57 9.09 8.89 -0.52
CA ALA A 57 9.38 7.55 -0.07
C ALA A 57 8.24 6.59 -0.43
N THR A 58 8.61 5.40 -0.88
CA THR A 58 7.71 4.28 -1.09
C THR A 58 7.28 3.65 0.23
N VAL A 59 6.19 2.89 0.21
CA VAL A 59 5.71 2.12 1.36
C VAL A 59 6.78 1.19 1.96
N ALA A 60 7.63 0.61 1.11
CA ALA A 60 8.71 -0.26 1.54
C ALA A 60 9.83 0.50 2.25
N GLN A 61 10.16 1.72 1.80
CA GLN A 61 11.20 2.55 2.40
C GLN A 61 10.81 3.07 3.79
N VAL A 62 9.53 3.35 4.02
CA VAL A 62 9.04 3.82 5.33
C VAL A 62 8.70 2.67 6.28
N GLY A 63 8.74 1.42 5.79
CA GLY A 63 8.32 0.26 6.56
C GLY A 63 6.83 0.29 6.92
N LEU A 64 5.99 0.79 6.02
CA LEU A 64 4.56 0.99 6.28
C LEU A 64 3.88 -0.36 6.57
N MET A 65 3.23 -0.45 7.72
CA MET A 65 2.41 -1.60 8.08
C MET A 65 1.09 -1.14 8.69
N TYR A 66 0.00 -1.70 8.18
CA TYR A 66 -1.31 -1.52 8.76
C TYR A 66 -1.60 -2.64 9.75
N THR A 67 -2.25 -2.29 10.85
CA THR A 67 -2.68 -3.21 11.89
C THR A 67 -4.12 -2.91 12.28
N LEU A 68 -4.88 -3.94 12.64
CA LEU A 68 -6.24 -3.80 13.16
C LEU A 68 -6.22 -4.17 14.65
N GLY A 69 -6.72 -3.27 15.49
CA GLY A 69 -6.76 -3.44 16.93
C GLY A 69 -6.19 -2.25 17.70
N VAL A 70 -5.87 -2.49 18.97
CA VAL A 70 -5.18 -1.52 19.81
C VAL A 70 -3.83 -1.16 19.19
N ILE A 71 -3.52 0.12 19.12
CA ILE A 71 -2.33 0.62 18.44
C ILE A 71 -1.07 0.14 19.19
N PRO A 72 -0.13 -0.57 18.54
CA PRO A 72 1.06 -1.08 19.21
C PRO A 72 1.89 0.03 19.86
N GLY A 73 2.22 -0.15 21.15
CA GLY A 73 2.99 0.84 21.92
C GLY A 73 2.15 1.99 22.50
N TYR A 74 0.84 2.02 22.24
CA TYR A 74 -0.07 3.05 22.76
C TYR A 74 -1.30 2.41 23.41
N SER A 75 -1.73 2.95 24.55
CA SER A 75 -2.99 2.54 25.21
C SER A 75 -4.21 3.20 24.55
N PHE A 76 -4.26 3.20 23.21
CA PHE A 76 -5.28 3.87 22.41
C PHE A 76 -5.77 2.96 21.28
N GLY A 77 -7.05 3.14 20.92
CA GLY A 77 -7.76 2.28 19.96
C GLY A 77 -8.46 1.09 20.63
N ASP A 78 -9.19 0.36 19.82
CA ASP A 78 -9.96 -0.84 20.17
C ASP A 78 -9.84 -1.91 19.07
N ALA A 79 -10.57 -3.02 19.20
CA ALA A 79 -10.56 -4.11 18.20
C ALA A 79 -10.99 -3.67 16.78
N ASN A 80 -11.66 -2.51 16.65
CA ASN A 80 -12.15 -1.95 15.40
C ASN A 80 -11.33 -0.75 14.94
N THR A 81 -10.12 -0.56 15.47
CA THR A 81 -9.24 0.55 15.09
C THR A 81 -8.20 0.06 14.11
N CYS A 82 -8.30 0.49 12.86
CA CYS A 82 -7.22 0.36 11.88
C CYS A 82 -6.15 1.40 12.19
N SER A 83 -4.87 1.02 12.18
CA SER A 83 -3.78 1.96 12.43
C SER A 83 -2.55 1.66 11.60
N THR A 84 -1.74 2.69 11.38
CA THR A 84 -0.43 2.56 10.77
C THR A 84 0.56 3.44 11.54
N ILE A 85 1.75 2.90 11.74
CA ILE A 85 2.88 3.63 12.32
C ILE A 85 4.04 3.49 11.36
N PHE A 86 4.65 4.60 10.99
CA PHE A 86 5.84 4.60 10.15
C PHE A 86 6.70 5.83 10.41
N SER A 87 7.96 5.76 10.00
CA SER A 87 8.90 6.87 10.12
C SER A 87 9.42 7.27 8.75
N CYS A 88 9.52 8.57 8.52
CA CYS A 88 10.09 9.07 7.28
C CYS A 88 11.62 8.88 7.24
N PRO A 89 12.18 8.38 6.12
CA PRO A 89 13.61 8.30 5.89
C PRO A 89 14.30 9.66 6.01
N LEU A 90 15.60 9.64 6.28
CA LEU A 90 16.42 10.86 6.30
C LEU A 90 16.30 11.64 4.98
N GLY A 91 16.22 12.96 5.10
CA GLY A 91 16.00 13.87 3.96
C GLY A 91 14.54 13.99 3.51
N THR A 92 13.62 13.27 4.14
CA THR A 92 12.17 13.41 3.92
C THR A 92 11.45 13.83 5.21
N THR A 93 10.30 14.47 5.06
CA THR A 93 9.37 14.81 6.15
C THR A 93 7.99 14.27 5.82
N SER A 94 7.17 13.98 6.84
CA SER A 94 5.79 13.61 6.58
C SER A 94 5.03 14.84 6.09
N GLN A 95 4.17 14.60 5.12
CA GLN A 95 3.24 15.57 4.57
C GLN A 95 1.86 14.95 4.73
N VAL A 96 0.92 15.70 5.27
CA VAL A 96 -0.44 15.24 5.47
C VAL A 96 -1.40 16.13 4.70
N LYS A 97 -2.37 15.52 4.03
CA LYS A 97 -3.41 16.22 3.29
C LYS A 97 -4.65 16.32 4.16
N LEU A 98 -5.09 17.55 4.41
CA LEU A 98 -6.29 17.82 5.19
C LEU A 98 -7.56 17.71 4.31
N PRO A 99 -8.66 17.13 4.80
CA PRO A 99 -9.92 16.98 4.05
C PRO A 99 -10.55 18.32 3.69
N ILE A 100 -10.60 19.24 4.65
CA ILE A 100 -11.41 20.48 4.56
C ILE A 100 -10.81 21.46 3.55
N THR A 101 -9.50 21.66 3.61
CA THR A 101 -8.81 22.67 2.78
C THR A 101 -8.11 22.06 1.57
N GLY A 102 -7.95 20.73 1.52
CA GLY A 102 -7.09 20.05 0.56
C GLY A 102 -5.60 20.40 0.70
N THR A 103 -5.25 21.22 1.69
CA THR A 103 -3.90 21.71 1.93
C THR A 103 -3.01 20.57 2.41
N ILE A 104 -1.77 20.62 1.99
CA ILE A 104 -0.71 19.74 2.44
C ILE A 104 0.08 20.49 3.50
N VAL A 105 0.20 19.89 4.69
CA VAL A 105 0.95 20.47 5.80
C VAL A 105 2.03 19.51 6.26
N PRO A 106 3.21 20.03 6.68
CA PRO A 106 4.28 19.20 7.20
C PRO A 106 3.86 18.61 8.56
N GLY A 107 4.04 17.31 8.71
CA GLY A 107 3.96 16.59 9.97
C GLY A 107 5.36 16.21 10.49
N PRO A 108 5.45 15.67 11.71
CA PRO A 108 6.71 15.17 12.26
C PRO A 108 7.17 13.90 11.52
N SER A 109 8.42 13.51 11.76
CA SER A 109 9.04 12.35 11.10
C SER A 109 8.40 11.02 11.48
N LEU A 110 7.90 10.88 12.72
CA LEU A 110 7.11 9.74 13.17
C LEU A 110 5.63 10.00 12.90
N VAL A 111 5.03 9.17 12.06
CA VAL A 111 3.62 9.25 11.72
C VAL A 111 2.87 8.13 12.43
N ILE A 112 1.82 8.54 13.14
CA ILE A 112 0.87 7.62 13.77
C ILE A 112 -0.50 8.04 13.29
N ALA A 113 -1.11 7.19 12.48
CA ALA A 113 -2.44 7.42 11.94
C ALA A 113 -3.35 6.28 12.31
N TRP A 114 -4.62 6.58 12.55
CA TRP A 114 -5.65 5.61 12.90
C TRP A 114 -6.99 5.96 12.26
N CYS A 115 -7.82 4.95 12.06
CA CYS A 115 -9.14 5.05 11.47
C CYS A 115 -10.06 4.02 12.13
N GLN A 116 -11.32 4.38 12.32
CA GLN A 116 -12.31 3.46 12.88
C GLN A 116 -12.95 2.63 11.77
N GLU A 117 -13.10 1.33 12.00
CA GLU A 117 -13.84 0.44 11.10
C GLU A 117 -15.36 0.56 11.28
N THR A 118 -15.81 1.08 12.43
CA THR A 118 -17.23 1.15 12.80
C THR A 118 -17.57 2.44 13.54
N GLY A 119 -18.84 2.83 13.53
CA GLY A 119 -19.35 4.00 14.24
C GLY A 119 -19.51 5.23 13.35
N ALA A 120 -19.72 6.39 13.96
CA ALA A 120 -20.04 7.63 13.25
C ALA A 120 -18.87 8.17 12.41
N ASN A 121 -17.63 7.84 12.79
CA ASN A 121 -16.41 8.28 12.09
C ASN A 121 -15.74 7.12 11.33
N ALA A 122 -16.52 6.08 10.98
CA ALA A 122 -15.98 4.93 10.28
C ALA A 122 -15.41 5.34 8.92
N GLY A 123 -14.18 4.88 8.61
CA GLY A 123 -13.48 5.23 7.37
C GLY A 123 -12.72 6.56 7.41
N THR A 124 -12.84 7.33 8.49
CA THR A 124 -12.13 8.60 8.66
C THR A 124 -10.78 8.37 9.31
N TRP A 125 -9.71 8.87 8.67
CA TRP A 125 -8.37 8.81 9.21
C TRP A 125 -8.04 10.04 10.05
N TYR A 126 -7.40 9.78 11.18
CA TYR A 126 -6.88 10.77 12.09
C TYR A 126 -5.39 10.56 12.29
N TYR A 127 -4.69 11.68 12.34
CA TYR A 127 -3.28 11.77 12.67
C TYR A 127 -3.12 12.16 14.14
N GLY A 128 -2.27 11.42 14.88
CA GLY A 128 -1.96 11.69 16.29
C GLY A 128 -2.86 10.96 17.30
N ILE A 129 -2.34 10.72 18.50
CA ILE A 129 -3.00 9.94 19.56
C ILE A 129 -3.38 10.82 20.76
N PRO A 130 -4.66 10.85 21.18
CA PRO A 130 -5.08 11.46 22.44
C PRO A 130 -4.57 10.68 23.67
N PRO A 131 -4.33 11.36 24.81
CA PRO A 131 -4.36 12.81 25.03
C PRO A 131 -3.04 13.50 24.66
N ALA A 132 -2.05 12.77 24.14
CA ALA A 132 -0.72 13.30 23.85
C ALA A 132 -0.76 14.43 22.83
N VAL A 133 -1.65 14.33 21.84
CA VAL A 133 -1.94 15.38 20.85
C VAL A 133 -3.42 15.39 20.51
N THR A 134 -3.94 16.55 20.09
CA THR A 134 -5.27 16.66 19.50
C THR A 134 -5.25 15.99 18.12
N PRO A 135 -6.09 14.97 17.84
CA PRO A 135 -6.10 14.32 16.55
C PRO A 135 -6.53 15.27 15.44
N VAL A 136 -5.90 15.15 14.29
CA VAL A 136 -6.22 15.93 13.09
C VAL A 136 -6.73 14.98 12.02
N GLU A 137 -7.88 15.30 11.42
CA GLU A 137 -8.41 14.51 10.31
C GLU A 137 -7.51 14.64 9.08
N ILE A 138 -7.20 13.52 8.43
CA ILE A 138 -6.36 13.46 7.24
C ILE A 138 -7.00 12.57 6.17
N VAL A 139 -6.73 12.86 4.91
CA VAL A 139 -7.19 12.05 3.76
C VAL A 139 -6.06 11.42 2.97
N ALA A 140 -4.83 11.86 3.24
CA ALA A 140 -3.63 11.20 2.76
C ALA A 140 -2.42 11.58 3.61
N THR A 141 -1.41 10.73 3.65
CA THR A 141 -0.09 11.06 4.18
C THR A 141 1.02 10.46 3.32
N GLN A 142 2.17 11.13 3.25
CA GLN A 142 3.33 10.60 2.56
C GLN A 142 4.62 11.23 3.08
N CYS A 143 5.73 10.49 3.05
CA CYS A 143 7.04 11.08 3.27
C CYS A 143 7.55 11.71 1.98
N GLN A 144 7.79 13.01 1.99
CA GLN A 144 8.29 13.78 0.85
C GLN A 144 9.62 14.43 1.17
N GLY A 145 10.50 14.56 0.17
CA GLY A 145 11.78 15.25 0.27
C GLY A 145 11.61 16.64 0.84
N ILE A 146 12.50 17.01 1.77
CA ILE A 146 12.58 18.38 2.25
C ILE A 146 13.19 19.19 1.12
N VAL A 147 12.35 19.79 0.26
CA VAL A 147 12.82 20.83 -0.65
C VAL A 147 13.24 22.01 0.21
N SER A 148 14.55 22.17 0.43
CA SER A 148 15.08 23.44 0.92
C SER A 148 14.86 24.45 -0.20
N GLY A 149 13.82 25.28 -0.06
CA GLY A 149 13.76 26.54 -0.80
C GLY A 149 14.97 27.39 -0.49
#